data_AF-A0A0M9F1X7-F1
#
_entry.id   AF-A0A0M9F1X7-F1
#
_cell.length_a   1.000
_cell.length_b   1.000
_cell.length_c   1.000
_cell.angle_alpha   90.00
_cell.angle_beta   90.00
_cell.angle_gamma   90.00
#
_symmetry.space_group_name_H-M   'P 1'
#
loop_
_entity.id
_entity.type
_entity.pdbx_description
1 polymer ?
#
loop_
_entity_poly.entity_id
_entity_poly.type
_entity_poly.pdbx_seq_one_letter_code
_entity_poly.pdbx_strand_id
1 'polypeptide(L)'
;MQQKTSLLALLTANAAAAHSIGIRASECKDVHVFLAKGNNEPYPGRQGVLAKAICDGYKSCDYEDIIFNNPLEAPFCDSVTEGVVNGKKQITDYNKKCPKSKLVVSGYSQGAQVVGDILGGGGGVFFEDCVEDKIAGLSPDSRPGSSIVAAMVFGDTRHTADQPYNVLSGVSKNGLFPRPADQLANLASYGDVFQAYCVATDPICAQGKDVKTHLNYFDVFTNEAADWVKERVEKAGGAAEGDSDESSSTAATSATTKTKATTTVEITTTMASETEATTMVVTKTKASETDDAVSSTTDNLGAVVTSLVDAASSVAPAAAEASSTSTDNAAAPTGAPLAGIIMGVAALLAI
;
A
#
# COMPACT_ATOMS: atom_id res chain seq x y z
N MET A 1 20.89 -27.41 -82.59
CA MET A 1 22.08 -26.54 -82.59
C MET A 1 21.63 -25.09 -82.74
N GLN A 2 21.74 -24.27 -81.69
CA GLN A 2 21.70 -22.79 -81.66
C GLN A 2 21.60 -22.38 -80.17
N GLN A 3 22.73 -22.19 -79.48
CA GLN A 3 23.45 -20.93 -79.22
C GLN A 3 22.66 -19.81 -78.52
N LYS A 4 23.17 -19.51 -77.32
CA LYS A 4 23.32 -18.20 -76.65
C LYS A 4 22.06 -17.43 -76.28
N THR A 5 21.91 -17.21 -74.97
CA THR A 5 22.06 -15.84 -74.45
C THR A 5 22.52 -15.88 -72.99
N SER A 6 23.67 -15.27 -72.74
CA SER A 6 24.22 -15.01 -71.41
C SER A 6 23.69 -13.65 -70.97
N LEU A 7 23.09 -13.54 -69.78
CA LEU A 7 22.76 -12.26 -69.16
C LEU A 7 23.48 -12.19 -67.81
N LEU A 8 24.48 -11.31 -67.78
CA LEU A 8 25.32 -11.00 -66.64
C LEU A 8 24.54 -10.08 -65.70
N ALA A 9 24.08 -10.59 -64.56
CA ALA A 9 23.45 -9.77 -63.53
C ALA A 9 24.53 -9.13 -62.64
N LEU A 10 24.66 -7.80 -62.73
CA LEU A 10 25.45 -6.98 -61.80
C LEU A 10 24.78 -7.02 -60.42
N LEU A 11 25.44 -7.63 -59.42
CA LEU A 11 25.08 -7.41 -58.02
C LEU A 11 25.74 -6.11 -57.53
N THR A 12 24.94 -5.06 -57.38
CA THR A 12 25.32 -3.87 -56.61
C THR A 12 25.22 -4.22 -55.12
N ALA A 13 26.35 -4.24 -54.42
CA ALA A 13 26.39 -4.37 -52.97
C ALA A 13 25.91 -3.06 -52.32
N ASN A 14 24.71 -3.06 -51.75
CA ASN A 14 24.30 -2.02 -50.81
C ASN A 14 25.05 -2.26 -49.48
N ALA A 15 26.03 -1.41 -49.20
CA ALA A 15 26.58 -1.30 -47.85
C ALA A 15 25.50 -0.70 -46.94
N ALA A 16 24.82 -1.54 -46.16
CA ALA A 16 24.01 -1.07 -45.05
C ALA A 16 24.95 -0.48 -44.00
N ALA A 17 24.87 0.84 -43.80
CA ALA A 17 25.45 1.49 -42.65
C ALA A 17 24.85 0.85 -41.40
N ALA A 18 25.68 0.14 -40.63
CA ALA A 18 25.34 -0.31 -39.30
C ALA A 18 25.08 0.94 -38.44
N HIS A 19 23.83 1.37 -38.38
CA HIS A 19 23.37 2.20 -37.29
C HIS A 19 23.51 1.33 -36.06
N SER A 20 24.44 1.71 -35.19
CA SER A 20 24.45 1.23 -33.81
C SER A 20 23.03 1.39 -33.28
N ILE A 21 22.32 0.28 -33.11
CA ILE A 21 21.10 0.25 -32.33
C ILE A 21 21.60 0.41 -30.89
N GLY A 22 21.90 1.65 -30.51
CA GLY A 22 21.77 2.04 -29.13
C GLY A 22 20.34 1.71 -28.77
N ILE A 23 20.16 0.60 -28.06
CA ILE A 23 18.89 0.28 -27.41
C ILE A 23 18.61 1.47 -26.51
N ARG A 24 17.82 2.44 -27.01
CA ARG A 24 17.06 3.29 -26.11
C ARG A 24 16.04 2.34 -25.50
N ALA A 25 16.44 1.67 -24.43
CA ALA A 25 15.51 0.99 -23.55
C ALA A 25 14.40 2.01 -23.32
N SER A 26 13.15 1.69 -23.68
CA SER A 26 12.04 2.63 -23.52
C SER A 26 12.14 3.26 -22.13
N GLU A 27 12.28 4.58 -22.11
CA GLU A 27 13.18 5.31 -21.21
C GLU A 27 12.98 4.95 -19.74
N CYS A 28 14.00 4.36 -19.11
CA CYS A 28 14.03 4.16 -17.67
C CYS A 28 13.81 5.49 -16.95
N LYS A 29 12.89 5.50 -15.98
CA LYS A 29 12.70 6.66 -15.11
C LYS A 29 13.54 6.55 -13.86
N ASP A 30 13.96 7.69 -13.33
CA ASP A 30 14.78 7.73 -12.12
C ASP A 30 13.96 7.33 -10.90
N VAL A 31 12.66 7.67 -10.90
CA VAL A 31 11.67 7.18 -9.94
C VAL A 31 10.58 6.43 -10.71
N HIS A 32 10.22 5.24 -10.26
CA HIS A 32 9.14 4.47 -10.85
C HIS A 32 8.21 3.93 -9.77
N VAL A 33 6.92 4.26 -9.88
CA VAL A 33 5.90 3.96 -8.86
C VAL A 33 5.03 2.79 -9.32
N PHE A 34 4.89 1.77 -8.48
CA PHE A 34 3.96 0.65 -8.68
C PHE A 34 2.72 0.84 -7.81
N LEU A 35 1.53 0.70 -8.37
CA LEU A 35 0.26 0.92 -7.68
C LEU A 35 -0.61 -0.35 -7.65
N ALA A 36 -0.96 -0.86 -6.47
CA ALA A 36 -1.97 -1.91 -6.31
C ALA A 36 -3.29 -1.30 -5.81
N LYS A 37 -4.31 -1.25 -6.68
CA LYS A 37 -5.59 -0.60 -6.41
C LYS A 37 -6.43 -1.34 -5.35
N GLY A 38 -7.42 -0.66 -4.79
CA GLY A 38 -8.42 -1.25 -3.90
C GLY A 38 -9.39 -2.18 -4.63
N ASN A 39 -10.24 -2.83 -3.83
CA ASN A 39 -11.24 -3.76 -4.33
C ASN A 39 -12.18 -3.06 -5.32
N ASN A 40 -12.46 -3.72 -6.45
CA ASN A 40 -13.39 -3.23 -7.48
C ASN A 40 -13.10 -1.84 -8.10
N GLU A 41 -11.94 -1.23 -7.84
CA GLU A 41 -11.61 0.06 -8.47
C GLU A 41 -11.26 -0.11 -9.96
N PRO A 42 -11.53 0.86 -10.85
CA PRO A 42 -10.82 0.90 -12.13
C PRO A 42 -9.36 1.27 -11.90
N TYR A 43 -8.44 0.89 -12.79
CA TYR A 43 -7.06 1.40 -12.74
C TYR A 43 -7.01 2.91 -13.05
N PRO A 44 -6.15 3.70 -12.39
CA PRO A 44 -5.15 3.31 -11.37
C PRO A 44 -5.69 3.26 -9.92
N GLY A 45 -7.01 3.34 -9.76
CA GLY A 45 -7.70 3.51 -8.48
C GLY A 45 -7.58 4.93 -7.94
N ARG A 46 -8.17 5.15 -6.77
CA ARG A 46 -8.13 6.46 -6.09
C ARG A 46 -6.71 6.93 -5.74
N GLN A 47 -5.76 6.02 -5.58
CA GLN A 47 -4.36 6.35 -5.30
C GLN A 47 -3.61 6.95 -6.50
N GLY A 48 -4.19 7.04 -7.70
CA GLY A 48 -3.53 7.69 -8.84
C GLY A 48 -3.08 9.12 -8.55
N VAL A 49 -3.79 9.84 -7.68
CA VAL A 49 -3.40 11.20 -7.23
C VAL A 49 -2.09 11.20 -6.42
N LEU A 50 -1.79 10.11 -5.71
CA LEU A 50 -0.55 9.94 -4.97
C LEU A 50 0.65 9.81 -5.91
N ALA A 51 0.56 8.97 -6.95
CA ALA A 51 1.63 8.86 -7.94
C ALA A 51 1.89 10.21 -8.63
N LYS A 52 0.83 10.95 -8.97
CA LYS A 52 0.97 12.32 -9.49
C LYS A 52 1.69 13.24 -8.49
N ALA A 53 1.34 13.19 -7.21
CA ALA A 53 1.96 14.02 -6.17
C ALA A 53 3.43 13.65 -5.92
N ILE A 54 3.77 12.35 -5.96
CA ILE A 54 5.14 11.85 -5.87
C ILE A 54 5.98 12.37 -7.04
N CYS A 55 5.46 12.26 -8.27
CA CYS A 55 6.18 12.71 -9.46
C CYS A 55 6.24 14.23 -9.63
N ASP A 56 5.46 14.99 -8.86
CA ASP A 56 5.48 16.45 -8.92
C ASP A 56 6.86 17.00 -8.52
N GLY A 57 7.49 17.72 -9.44
CA GLY A 57 8.85 18.24 -9.29
C GLY A 57 9.97 17.34 -9.83
N TYR A 58 9.69 16.06 -10.15
CA TYR A 58 10.67 15.18 -10.81
C TYR A 58 10.59 15.28 -12.34
N LYS A 59 11.75 15.39 -12.99
CA LYS A 59 11.85 15.37 -14.46
C LYS A 59 11.69 13.97 -15.07
N SER A 60 11.92 12.94 -14.27
CA SER A 60 12.04 11.54 -14.68
C SER A 60 11.35 10.66 -13.65
N CYS A 61 10.02 10.70 -13.68
CA CYS A 61 9.15 9.93 -12.81
C CYS A 61 7.91 9.49 -13.57
N ASP A 62 7.52 8.24 -13.39
CA ASP A 62 6.27 7.69 -13.90
C ASP A 62 5.72 6.62 -12.93
N TYR A 63 4.63 5.99 -13.35
CA TYR A 63 4.01 4.91 -12.61
C TYR A 63 3.51 3.81 -13.54
N GLU A 64 3.36 2.60 -12.99
CA GLU A 64 2.55 1.55 -13.58
C GLU A 64 1.67 0.89 -12.52
N ASP A 65 0.58 0.28 -12.99
CA ASP A 65 -0.35 -0.44 -12.13
C ASP A 65 0.09 -1.89 -11.96
N ILE A 66 0.04 -2.42 -10.74
CA ILE A 66 0.15 -3.86 -10.51
C ILE A 66 -1.13 -4.50 -11.04
N ILE A 67 -1.00 -5.29 -12.11
CA ILE A 67 -2.14 -5.92 -12.79
C ILE A 67 -2.61 -7.18 -12.05
N PHE A 68 -3.88 -7.19 -11.64
CA PHE A 68 -4.63 -8.34 -11.14
C PHE A 68 -6.14 -8.14 -11.34
N ASN A 69 -6.89 -9.24 -11.34
CA ASN A 69 -8.34 -9.28 -11.49
C ASN A 69 -9.01 -9.24 -10.11
N ASN A 70 -9.72 -8.15 -9.81
CA ASN A 70 -10.48 -7.99 -8.57
C ASN A 70 -11.79 -7.17 -8.71
N PRO A 71 -12.66 -7.49 -9.68
CA PRO A 71 -14.06 -7.07 -9.59
C PRO A 71 -14.73 -7.68 -8.33
N LEU A 72 -15.88 -7.15 -7.91
CA LEU A 72 -16.56 -7.59 -6.67
C LEU A 72 -16.81 -9.10 -6.59
N GLU A 73 -17.06 -9.75 -7.72
CA GLU A 73 -17.33 -11.18 -7.82
C GLU A 73 -16.08 -12.06 -7.84
N ALA A 74 -14.88 -11.48 -7.97
CA ALA A 74 -13.66 -12.26 -8.00
C ALA A 74 -13.34 -12.84 -6.62
N PRO A 75 -12.90 -14.12 -6.54
CA PRO A 75 -12.49 -14.70 -5.27
C PRO A 75 -11.32 -13.92 -4.66
N PHE A 76 -11.50 -13.44 -3.42
CA PHE A 76 -10.56 -12.54 -2.76
C PHE A 76 -9.11 -13.06 -2.74
N CYS A 77 -8.92 -14.33 -2.34
CA CYS A 77 -7.59 -14.93 -2.26
C CYS A 77 -6.94 -15.12 -3.64
N ASP A 78 -7.73 -15.42 -4.68
CA ASP A 78 -7.21 -15.55 -6.04
C ASP A 78 -6.73 -14.18 -6.55
N SER A 79 -7.52 -13.13 -6.30
CA SER A 79 -7.15 -11.74 -6.63
C SER A 79 -5.87 -11.30 -5.93
N VAL A 80 -5.74 -11.57 -4.62
CA VAL A 80 -4.53 -11.24 -3.86
C VAL A 80 -3.33 -12.02 -4.38
N THR A 81 -3.47 -13.33 -4.56
CA THR A 81 -2.40 -14.22 -5.07
C THR A 81 -1.90 -13.73 -6.43
N GLU A 82 -2.82 -13.44 -7.35
CA GLU A 82 -2.49 -12.90 -8.68
C GLU A 82 -1.76 -11.56 -8.56
N GLY A 83 -2.25 -10.65 -7.73
CA GLY A 83 -1.62 -9.35 -7.47
C GLY A 83 -0.20 -9.48 -6.94
N VAL A 84 0.05 -10.40 -6.01
CA VAL A 84 1.39 -10.63 -5.45
C VAL A 84 2.33 -11.20 -6.51
N VAL A 85 1.87 -12.21 -7.27
CA VAL A 85 2.68 -12.85 -8.32
C VAL A 85 3.01 -11.86 -9.44
N ASN A 86 2.01 -11.15 -9.96
CA ASN A 86 2.19 -10.18 -11.03
C ASN A 86 2.98 -8.97 -10.56
N GLY A 87 2.73 -8.47 -9.34
CA GLY A 87 3.47 -7.34 -8.76
C GLY A 87 4.96 -7.65 -8.58
N LYS A 88 5.30 -8.81 -8.01
CA LYS A 88 6.71 -9.26 -7.92
C LYS A 88 7.35 -9.38 -9.29
N LYS A 89 6.62 -9.88 -10.29
CA LYS A 89 7.11 -9.99 -11.66
C LYS A 89 7.39 -8.61 -12.27
N GLN A 90 6.44 -7.68 -12.19
CA GLN A 90 6.58 -6.31 -12.71
C GLN A 90 7.75 -5.58 -12.06
N ILE A 91 7.81 -5.58 -10.73
CA ILE A 91 8.92 -5.00 -9.95
C ILE A 91 10.26 -5.60 -10.37
N THR A 92 10.33 -6.93 -10.50
CA THR A 92 11.56 -7.63 -10.91
C THR A 92 11.97 -7.27 -12.34
N ASP A 93 11.03 -7.26 -13.27
CA ASP A 93 11.30 -7.01 -14.70
C ASP A 93 11.72 -5.55 -14.93
N TYR A 94 11.03 -4.59 -14.30
CA TYR A 94 11.43 -3.19 -14.33
C TYR A 94 12.80 -2.99 -13.68
N ASN A 95 13.06 -3.62 -12.53
CA ASN A 95 14.37 -3.53 -11.87
C ASN A 95 15.52 -4.08 -12.72
N LYS A 96 15.29 -5.16 -13.46
CA LYS A 96 16.29 -5.73 -14.40
C LYS A 96 16.52 -4.81 -15.59
N LYS A 97 15.45 -4.23 -16.14
CA LYS A 97 15.51 -3.30 -17.27
C LYS A 97 16.17 -1.98 -16.88
N CYS A 98 15.86 -1.48 -15.68
CA CYS A 98 16.20 -0.16 -15.19
C CYS A 98 16.87 -0.24 -13.81
N PRO A 99 18.12 -0.74 -13.74
CA PRO A 99 18.73 -1.09 -12.46
C PRO A 99 19.12 0.09 -11.58
N LYS A 100 19.10 1.32 -12.12
CA LYS A 100 19.39 2.56 -11.39
C LYS A 100 18.13 3.22 -10.81
N SER A 101 16.95 2.83 -11.27
CA SER A 101 15.68 3.42 -10.83
C SER A 101 15.44 3.18 -9.34
N LYS A 102 14.91 4.21 -8.69
CA LYS A 102 14.33 4.13 -7.35
C LYS A 102 12.91 3.63 -7.48
N LEU A 103 12.62 2.48 -6.89
CA LEU A 103 11.30 1.88 -6.96
C LEU A 103 10.47 2.34 -5.77
N VAL A 104 9.23 2.74 -6.03
CA VAL A 104 8.24 3.08 -5.02
C VAL A 104 7.07 2.13 -5.19
N VAL A 105 6.59 1.49 -4.12
CA VAL A 105 5.50 0.53 -4.22
C VAL A 105 4.38 0.92 -3.27
N SER A 106 3.17 1.15 -3.78
CA SER A 106 2.03 1.55 -2.96
C SER A 106 0.80 0.69 -3.20
N GLY A 107 0.09 0.38 -2.12
CA GLY A 107 -1.13 -0.40 -2.15
C GLY A 107 -2.22 0.20 -1.28
N TYR A 108 -3.46 0.03 -1.69
CA TYR A 108 -4.65 0.49 -0.97
C TYR A 108 -5.66 -0.64 -0.74
N SER A 109 -6.19 -0.78 0.48
CA SER A 109 -7.21 -1.77 0.86
C SER A 109 -6.80 -3.21 0.49
N GLN A 110 -7.52 -3.92 -0.38
CA GLN A 110 -7.06 -5.21 -0.92
C GLN A 110 -5.69 -5.12 -1.62
N GLY A 111 -5.41 -4.00 -2.31
CA GLY A 111 -4.09 -3.73 -2.88
C GLY A 111 -3.01 -3.44 -1.82
N ALA A 112 -3.40 -2.97 -0.63
CA ALA A 112 -2.49 -2.86 0.51
C ALA A 112 -2.07 -4.25 1.01
N GLN A 113 -3.00 -5.21 1.04
CA GLN A 113 -2.66 -6.61 1.30
C GLN A 113 -1.69 -7.14 0.25
N VAL A 114 -1.97 -6.93 -1.04
CA VAL A 114 -1.07 -7.31 -2.15
C VAL A 114 0.34 -6.76 -1.93
N VAL A 115 0.50 -5.45 -1.68
CA VAL A 115 1.84 -4.85 -1.49
C VAL A 115 2.51 -5.34 -0.20
N GLY A 116 1.76 -5.45 0.89
CA GLY A 116 2.31 -6.00 2.13
C GLY A 116 2.75 -7.46 1.97
N ASP A 117 2.08 -8.26 1.13
CA ASP A 117 2.44 -9.65 0.85
C ASP A 117 3.62 -9.76 -0.13
N ILE A 118 3.77 -8.80 -1.06
CA ILE A 118 4.97 -8.66 -1.89
C ILE A 118 6.22 -8.44 -1.03
N LEU A 119 6.13 -7.64 0.04
CA LEU A 119 7.28 -7.27 0.88
C LEU A 119 7.48 -8.24 2.06
N GLY A 120 6.42 -8.49 2.82
CA GLY A 120 6.43 -9.29 4.05
C GLY A 120 6.26 -10.79 3.83
N GLY A 121 5.76 -11.18 2.66
CA GLY A 121 5.28 -12.53 2.39
C GLY A 121 3.78 -12.67 2.64
N GLY A 122 3.15 -13.52 1.84
CA GLY A 122 1.73 -13.82 1.87
C GLY A 122 1.41 -15.17 2.47
N GLY A 123 0.13 -15.51 2.42
CA GLY A 123 -0.42 -16.76 2.91
C GLY A 123 -1.24 -16.58 4.18
N GLY A 124 -2.33 -17.34 4.27
CA GLY A 124 -3.29 -17.25 5.36
C GLY A 124 -4.69 -17.72 4.97
N VAL A 125 -5.64 -17.53 5.89
CA VAL A 125 -7.07 -17.75 5.67
C VAL A 125 -7.77 -16.41 5.82
N PHE A 126 -8.63 -16.07 4.86
CA PHE A 126 -9.23 -14.74 4.75
C PHE A 126 -10.76 -14.82 4.66
N PHE A 127 -11.37 -13.86 3.96
CA PHE A 127 -12.82 -13.81 3.76
C PHE A 127 -13.36 -15.13 3.20
N GLU A 128 -14.51 -15.54 3.72
CA GLU A 128 -15.21 -16.76 3.27
C GLU A 128 -14.33 -18.03 3.34
N ASP A 129 -13.42 -18.06 4.32
CA ASP A 129 -12.45 -19.15 4.54
C ASP A 129 -11.56 -19.45 3.32
N CYS A 130 -11.40 -18.49 2.39
CA CYS A 130 -10.49 -18.65 1.28
C CYS A 130 -9.05 -18.74 1.79
N VAL A 131 -8.23 -19.57 1.12
CA VAL A 131 -6.84 -19.82 1.49
C VAL A 131 -5.91 -19.20 0.46
N GLU A 132 -4.97 -18.38 0.93
CA GLU A 132 -3.82 -17.96 0.14
C GLU A 132 -2.65 -18.89 0.49
N ASP A 133 -2.01 -19.46 -0.54
CA ASP A 133 -0.80 -20.25 -0.34
C ASP A 133 0.36 -19.38 0.18
N LYS A 134 1.33 -20.01 0.86
CA LYS A 134 2.50 -19.28 1.36
C LYS A 134 3.33 -18.74 0.18
N ILE A 135 3.52 -17.42 0.16
CA ILE A 135 4.40 -16.74 -0.80
C ILE A 135 5.49 -16.00 -0.03
N ALA A 136 6.76 -16.22 -0.41
CA ALA A 136 7.87 -15.50 0.21
C ALA A 136 7.87 -14.01 -0.18
N GLY A 137 8.15 -13.12 0.77
CA GLY A 137 8.35 -11.70 0.51
C GLY A 137 9.66 -11.41 -0.24
N LEU A 138 9.76 -10.22 -0.82
CA LEU A 138 11.01 -9.68 -1.33
C LEU A 138 11.91 -9.28 -0.17
N SER A 139 13.18 -9.68 -0.20
CA SER A 139 14.16 -9.27 0.82
C SER A 139 14.72 -7.88 0.49
N PRO A 140 14.81 -6.95 1.47
CA PRO A 140 15.44 -5.64 1.27
C PRO A 140 16.96 -5.72 1.06
N ASP A 141 17.60 -6.88 1.29
CA ASP A 141 19.04 -7.08 1.12
C ASP A 141 19.43 -7.51 -0.30
N SER A 142 18.45 -7.82 -1.16
CA SER A 142 18.70 -8.34 -2.50
C SER A 142 17.76 -7.70 -3.53
N ARG A 143 18.21 -7.62 -4.78
CA ARG A 143 17.38 -7.08 -5.85
C ARG A 143 16.23 -8.06 -6.16
N PRO A 144 15.01 -7.57 -6.39
CA PRO A 144 14.66 -6.15 -6.54
C PRO A 144 14.33 -5.41 -5.24
N GLY A 145 14.15 -6.11 -4.10
CA GLY A 145 13.73 -5.49 -2.83
C GLY A 145 14.66 -4.38 -2.35
N SER A 146 15.98 -4.54 -2.52
CA SER A 146 16.98 -3.50 -2.20
C SER A 146 16.92 -2.25 -3.08
N SER A 147 16.11 -2.25 -4.14
CA SER A 147 15.88 -1.06 -5.00
C SER A 147 14.55 -0.37 -4.68
N ILE A 148 13.74 -0.92 -3.78
CA ILE A 148 12.55 -0.27 -3.25
C ILE A 148 13.02 0.72 -2.19
N VAL A 149 12.80 2.01 -2.44
CA VAL A 149 13.26 3.09 -1.55
C VAL A 149 12.14 3.65 -0.69
N ALA A 150 10.90 3.43 -1.11
CA ALA A 150 9.71 3.76 -0.34
C ALA A 150 8.61 2.74 -0.66
N ALA A 151 7.90 2.29 0.36
CA ALA A 151 6.70 1.50 0.19
C ALA A 151 5.63 1.91 1.20
N MET A 152 4.38 1.98 0.74
CA MET A 152 3.25 2.40 1.57
C MET A 152 2.04 1.51 1.37
N VAL A 153 1.41 1.12 2.48
CA VAL A 153 0.10 0.47 2.46
C VAL A 153 -0.90 1.35 3.19
N PHE A 154 -2.07 1.55 2.60
CA PHE A 154 -3.16 2.36 3.16
C PHE A 154 -4.38 1.48 3.42
N GLY A 155 -4.89 1.49 4.65
CA GLY A 155 -6.07 0.69 5.00
C GLY A 155 -5.86 -0.82 4.82
N ASP A 156 -4.67 -1.34 5.15
CA ASP A 156 -4.34 -2.76 4.99
C ASP A 156 -5.33 -3.65 5.78
N THR A 157 -5.95 -4.63 5.11
CA THR A 157 -6.77 -5.67 5.76
C THR A 157 -5.96 -6.45 6.79
N ARG A 158 -4.63 -6.52 6.58
CA ARG A 158 -3.67 -7.24 7.41
C ARG A 158 -2.89 -6.33 8.36
N HIS A 159 -3.33 -5.09 8.56
CA HIS A 159 -2.73 -4.18 9.54
C HIS A 159 -2.62 -4.86 10.91
N THR A 160 -1.46 -4.74 11.54
CA THR A 160 -1.16 -5.40 12.81
C THR A 160 -0.67 -4.36 13.79
N ALA A 161 -1.17 -4.40 15.02
CA ALA A 161 -0.88 -3.39 16.02
C ALA A 161 0.62 -3.28 16.35
N ASP A 162 1.01 -2.07 16.74
CA ASP A 162 2.27 -1.74 17.41
C ASP A 162 3.54 -2.12 16.61
N GLN A 163 3.43 -2.10 15.27
CA GLN A 163 4.58 -2.28 14.39
C GLN A 163 5.32 -0.95 14.18
N PRO A 164 6.66 -0.97 14.02
CA PRO A 164 7.47 0.24 13.96
C PRO A 164 7.22 1.09 12.71
N TYR A 165 6.63 0.50 11.66
CA TYR A 165 6.27 1.15 10.42
C TYR A 165 4.83 1.70 10.41
N ASN A 166 4.04 1.47 11.48
CA ASN A 166 2.68 1.97 11.54
C ASN A 166 2.67 3.49 11.74
N VAL A 167 1.78 4.19 11.03
CA VAL A 167 1.57 5.64 11.16
C VAL A 167 0.08 5.97 11.29
N LEU A 168 -0.21 7.23 11.65
CA LEU A 168 -1.54 7.78 11.95
C LEU A 168 -2.15 7.26 13.26
N SER A 169 -3.46 7.44 13.46
CA SER A 169 -4.13 7.17 14.74
C SER A 169 -4.39 5.69 15.02
N GLY A 170 -4.35 4.83 14.00
CA GLY A 170 -4.60 3.38 14.08
C GLY A 170 -3.38 2.53 14.45
N VAL A 171 -2.27 3.14 14.89
CA VAL A 171 -1.00 2.46 15.18
C VAL A 171 -1.13 1.25 16.11
N SER A 172 -2.01 1.33 17.11
CA SER A 172 -2.21 0.30 18.14
C SER A 172 -3.44 -0.57 17.88
N LYS A 173 -3.89 -0.67 16.63
CA LYS A 173 -5.08 -1.42 16.23
C LYS A 173 -4.72 -2.55 15.28
N ASN A 174 -5.53 -3.60 15.31
CA ASN A 174 -5.47 -4.72 14.38
C ASN A 174 -6.52 -4.54 13.30
N GLY A 175 -6.17 -4.88 12.07
CA GLY A 175 -7.11 -5.04 10.98
C GLY A 175 -7.88 -6.35 11.08
N LEU A 176 -8.52 -6.72 9.98
CA LEU A 176 -9.34 -7.93 9.88
C LEU A 176 -8.50 -9.21 9.96
N PHE A 177 -7.29 -9.22 9.39
CA PHE A 177 -6.44 -10.41 9.27
C PHE A 177 -4.97 -10.13 9.65
N PRO A 178 -4.67 -9.86 10.94
CA PRO A 178 -3.32 -9.54 11.39
C PRO A 178 -2.28 -10.57 10.95
N ARG A 179 -1.08 -10.09 10.62
CA ARG A 179 0.00 -10.89 10.05
C ARG A 179 0.67 -11.78 11.12
N PRO A 180 1.13 -12.99 10.75
CA PRO A 180 1.98 -13.80 11.61
C PRO A 180 3.37 -13.17 11.78
N ALA A 181 4.08 -13.58 12.85
CA ALA A 181 5.32 -12.97 13.28
C ALA A 181 6.45 -12.99 12.23
N ASP A 182 6.53 -14.02 11.38
CA ASP A 182 7.54 -14.09 10.31
C ASP A 182 7.31 -13.01 9.25
N GLN A 183 6.05 -12.78 8.87
CA GLN A 183 5.70 -11.71 7.92
C GLN A 183 5.90 -10.31 8.52
N LEU A 184 5.60 -10.13 9.82
CA LEU A 184 5.89 -8.88 10.53
C LEU A 184 7.39 -8.58 10.59
N ALA A 185 8.21 -9.58 10.87
CA ALA A 185 9.66 -9.45 10.90
C ALA A 185 10.22 -9.07 9.50
N ASN A 186 9.69 -9.68 8.44
CA ASN A 186 10.07 -9.33 7.07
C ASN A 186 9.70 -7.87 6.74
N LEU A 187 8.50 -7.40 7.09
CA LEU A 187 8.12 -6.00 6.88
C LEU A 187 9.00 -5.04 7.70
N ALA A 188 9.26 -5.37 8.97
CA ALA A 188 10.13 -4.57 9.83
C ALA A 188 11.57 -4.49 9.31
N SER A 189 12.04 -5.47 8.53
CA SER A 189 13.37 -5.47 7.92
C SER A 189 13.56 -4.38 6.85
N TYR A 190 12.48 -3.84 6.28
CA TYR A 190 12.55 -2.65 5.42
C TYR A 190 12.88 -1.38 6.22
N GLY A 191 12.85 -1.42 7.55
CA GLY A 191 13.27 -0.32 8.41
C GLY A 191 12.44 0.92 8.15
N ASP A 192 13.11 2.03 7.85
CA ASP A 192 12.39 3.25 7.56
C ASP A 192 11.64 3.18 6.22
N VAL A 193 12.09 2.41 5.21
CA VAL A 193 11.55 2.36 3.83
C VAL A 193 10.05 2.03 3.73
N PHE A 194 9.45 1.40 4.74
CA PHE A 194 8.06 0.97 4.72
C PHE A 194 7.19 1.75 5.71
N GLN A 195 5.98 2.12 5.30
CA GLN A 195 4.96 2.68 6.19
C GLN A 195 3.57 2.06 5.95
N ALA A 196 2.88 1.78 7.05
CA ALA A 196 1.48 1.33 7.05
C ALA A 196 0.57 2.42 7.64
N TYR A 197 -0.23 3.02 6.78
CA TYR A 197 -1.16 4.10 7.10
C TYR A 197 -2.51 3.53 7.50
N CYS A 198 -2.89 3.77 8.75
CA CYS A 198 -4.19 3.32 9.28
C CYS A 198 -4.79 4.37 10.22
N VAL A 199 -6.03 4.81 9.94
CA VAL A 199 -6.78 5.68 10.85
C VAL A 199 -7.60 4.81 11.82
N ALA A 200 -7.63 5.17 13.11
CA ALA A 200 -8.29 4.36 14.16
C ALA A 200 -9.79 4.09 13.93
N THR A 201 -10.47 4.92 13.12
CA THR A 201 -11.90 4.79 12.80
C THR A 201 -12.16 3.94 11.55
N ASP A 202 -11.12 3.55 10.83
CA ASP A 202 -11.21 2.73 9.62
C ASP A 202 -11.71 1.30 9.98
N PRO A 203 -12.83 0.83 9.39
CA PRO A 203 -13.38 -0.50 9.66
C PRO A 203 -12.50 -1.67 9.20
N ILE A 204 -11.59 -1.45 8.25
CA ILE A 204 -10.74 -2.49 7.65
C ILE A 204 -9.43 -2.65 8.43
N CYS A 205 -8.64 -1.60 8.55
CA CYS A 205 -7.31 -1.70 9.16
C CYS A 205 -7.33 -1.55 10.68
N ALA A 206 -8.40 -1.00 11.26
CA ALA A 206 -8.49 -0.73 12.70
C ALA A 206 -9.75 -1.30 13.36
N GLN A 207 -10.64 -1.97 12.61
CA GLN A 207 -11.95 -2.42 13.09
C GLN A 207 -12.79 -1.28 13.69
N GLY A 208 -12.63 -0.08 13.13
CA GLY A 208 -13.45 1.07 13.44
C GLY A 208 -14.84 0.98 12.82
N LYS A 209 -15.55 2.12 12.76
CA LYS A 209 -16.96 2.18 12.33
C LYS A 209 -17.22 3.19 11.22
N ASP A 210 -16.22 3.97 10.83
CA ASP A 210 -16.39 5.03 9.85
C ASP A 210 -15.79 4.62 8.49
N VAL A 211 -16.66 4.10 7.63
CA VAL A 211 -16.32 3.71 6.25
C VAL A 211 -15.66 4.86 5.49
N LYS A 212 -16.06 6.11 5.74
CA LYS A 212 -15.48 7.27 5.05
C LYS A 212 -13.98 7.36 5.28
N THR A 213 -13.50 7.00 6.48
CA THR A 213 -12.07 7.04 6.80
C THR A 213 -11.26 5.95 6.10
N HIS A 214 -11.89 4.85 5.68
CA HIS A 214 -11.26 3.91 4.77
C HIS A 214 -11.18 4.46 3.34
N LEU A 215 -12.21 5.18 2.89
CA LEU A 215 -12.35 5.61 1.51
C LEU A 215 -11.53 6.87 1.16
N ASN A 216 -11.17 7.69 2.15
CA ASN A 216 -10.65 9.05 1.91
C ASN A 216 -9.17 9.26 2.21
N TYR A 217 -8.35 8.19 2.34
CA TYR A 217 -6.91 8.34 2.62
C TYR A 217 -6.22 9.31 1.66
N PHE A 218 -6.56 9.24 0.37
CA PHE A 218 -5.93 10.06 -0.68
C PHE A 218 -6.55 11.46 -0.82
N ASP A 219 -7.66 11.74 -0.15
CA ASP A 219 -8.15 13.11 0.00
C ASP A 219 -7.42 13.84 1.13
N VAL A 220 -6.95 13.10 2.14
CA VAL A 220 -6.42 13.66 3.40
C VAL A 220 -4.89 13.62 3.46
N PHE A 221 -4.27 12.51 3.06
CA PHE A 221 -2.85 12.22 3.33
C PHE A 221 -1.96 12.21 2.08
N THR A 222 -2.50 12.51 0.88
CA THR A 222 -1.73 12.42 -0.38
C THR A 222 -0.45 13.25 -0.36
N ASN A 223 -0.52 14.51 0.07
CA ASN A 223 0.65 15.39 0.08
C ASN A 223 1.69 14.93 1.11
N GLU A 224 1.24 14.60 2.33
CA GLU A 224 2.12 14.11 3.40
C GLU A 224 2.85 12.82 2.99
N ALA A 225 2.12 11.85 2.43
CA ALA A 225 2.72 10.61 1.93
C ALA A 225 3.66 10.85 0.74
N ALA A 226 3.32 11.75 -0.18
CA ALA A 226 4.18 12.08 -1.31
C ALA A 226 5.47 12.77 -0.87
N ASP A 227 5.39 13.70 0.09
CA ASP A 227 6.57 14.39 0.64
C ASP A 227 7.48 13.40 1.36
N TRP A 228 6.91 12.47 2.12
CA TRP A 228 7.66 11.38 2.73
C TRP A 228 8.37 10.51 1.67
N VAL A 229 7.69 10.12 0.58
CA VAL A 229 8.34 9.38 -0.51
C VAL A 229 9.51 10.16 -1.12
N LYS A 230 9.33 11.47 -1.36
CA LYS A 230 10.38 12.32 -1.94
C LYS A 230 11.61 12.36 -1.04
N GLU A 231 11.43 12.48 0.27
CA GLU A 231 12.53 12.39 1.24
C GLU A 231 13.30 11.06 1.12
N ARG A 232 12.60 9.94 0.89
CA ARG A 232 13.23 8.63 0.75
C ARG A 232 13.97 8.44 -0.55
N VAL A 233 13.41 8.96 -1.65
CA VAL A 233 14.09 9.02 -2.95
C VAL A 233 15.37 9.83 -2.83
N GLU A 234 15.32 11.01 -2.19
CA GLU A 234 16.49 11.86 -1.95
C GLU A 234 17.55 11.16 -1.10
N LYS A 235 17.14 10.54 0.02
CA LYS A 235 18.01 9.74 0.89
C LYS A 235 18.67 8.57 0.14
N ALA A 236 18.00 8.00 -0.84
CA ALA A 236 18.51 6.93 -1.69
C ALA A 236 19.40 7.43 -2.86
N GLY A 237 19.78 8.71 -2.87
CA GLY A 237 20.65 9.32 -3.89
C GLY A 237 19.91 10.17 -4.94
N GLY A 238 18.64 10.52 -4.69
CA GLY A 238 17.84 11.39 -5.53
C GLY A 238 17.33 10.73 -6.82
N ALA A 239 16.47 11.47 -7.53
CA ALA A 239 16.24 11.23 -8.95
C ALA A 239 17.52 11.66 -9.69
N ALA A 240 18.11 10.79 -10.51
CA ALA A 240 19.34 11.14 -11.20
C ALA A 240 19.10 12.39 -12.06
N GLU A 241 19.80 13.49 -11.76
CA GLU A 241 19.82 14.62 -12.68
C GLU A 241 20.49 14.13 -13.96
N GLY A 242 19.81 14.30 -15.10
CA GLY A 242 20.29 13.84 -16.40
C GLY A 242 21.75 14.26 -16.60
N ASP A 243 22.57 13.25 -16.89
CA ASP A 243 24.00 13.33 -17.19
C ASP A 243 24.27 14.48 -18.16
N SER A 244 24.75 15.62 -17.65
CA SER A 244 25.48 16.57 -18.45
C SER A 244 26.90 16.01 -18.59
N ASP A 245 27.24 15.55 -19.80
CA ASP A 245 28.61 15.39 -20.26
C ASP A 245 29.51 16.51 -19.66
N GLU A 246 30.49 16.17 -18.83
CA GLU A 246 31.89 16.43 -19.17
C GLU A 246 32.91 15.73 -18.25
N SER A 247 33.92 15.22 -18.94
CA SER A 247 35.20 14.63 -18.53
C SER A 247 35.92 15.24 -17.31
N SER A 248 36.34 14.34 -16.42
CA SER A 248 37.65 14.28 -15.72
C SER A 248 38.45 15.58 -15.51
N SER A 249 38.60 15.98 -14.24
CA SER A 249 39.87 16.49 -13.71
C SER A 249 39.98 16.25 -12.21
N THR A 250 41.14 15.74 -11.83
CA THR A 250 41.61 15.29 -10.52
C THR A 250 41.68 16.35 -9.41
N ALA A 251 41.23 15.92 -8.23
CA ALA A 251 41.72 16.14 -6.85
C ALA A 251 42.41 17.46 -6.45
N ALA A 252 41.88 18.08 -5.38
CA ALA A 252 42.72 18.50 -4.25
C ALA A 252 41.91 18.61 -2.95
N THR A 253 42.34 17.84 -1.96
CA THR A 253 42.01 17.92 -0.53
C THR A 253 42.32 19.31 0.03
N SER A 254 41.40 19.88 0.81
CA SER A 254 41.75 20.83 1.86
C SER A 254 40.74 20.74 2.99
N ALA A 255 41.18 20.11 4.08
CA ALA A 255 40.52 20.17 5.37
C ALA A 255 40.59 21.60 5.90
N THR A 256 39.46 22.15 6.36
CA THR A 256 39.45 23.31 7.24
C THR A 256 38.48 23.05 8.37
N THR A 257 39.05 22.80 9.53
CA THR A 257 38.41 22.78 10.83
C THR A 257 37.71 24.12 11.11
N LYS A 258 36.40 24.08 11.34
CA LYS A 258 35.70 25.11 12.11
C LYS A 258 34.79 24.46 13.14
N THR A 259 35.31 24.41 14.36
CA THR A 259 34.59 24.27 15.61
C THR A 259 33.49 25.32 15.71
N LYS A 260 32.25 24.91 15.97
CA LYS A 260 31.26 25.78 16.61
C LYS A 260 30.34 24.99 17.55
N ALA A 261 30.69 25.11 18.82
CA ALA A 261 29.85 25.16 20.02
C ALA A 261 28.49 24.44 19.99
N THR A 262 28.48 23.30 20.67
CA THR A 262 27.36 22.72 21.41
C THR A 262 26.77 23.75 22.37
N THR A 263 25.46 24.00 22.28
CA THR A 263 24.69 24.57 23.39
C THR A 263 23.73 23.49 23.85
N THR A 264 24.14 22.78 24.91
CA THR A 264 23.29 21.88 25.68
C THR A 264 22.32 22.74 26.49
N VAL A 265 21.02 22.61 26.27
CA VAL A 265 20.01 23.02 27.23
C VAL A 265 19.44 21.74 27.82
N GLU A 266 19.90 21.43 29.03
CA GLU A 266 19.26 20.44 29.89
C GLU A 266 17.87 20.97 30.26
N ILE A 267 16.81 20.27 29.88
CA ILE A 267 15.50 20.41 30.51
C ILE A 267 15.31 19.20 31.39
N THR A 268 15.55 19.41 32.68
CA THR A 268 15.32 18.45 33.75
C THR A 268 13.82 18.18 33.90
N THR A 269 13.47 16.91 33.85
CA THR A 269 12.17 16.33 34.20
C THR A 269 11.75 16.74 35.62
N THR A 270 10.55 17.27 35.78
CA THR A 270 9.84 17.25 37.08
C THR A 270 8.50 16.58 36.89
N MET A 271 8.42 15.33 37.32
CA MET A 271 7.16 14.62 37.57
C MET A 271 6.56 15.22 38.84
N ALA A 272 5.36 15.80 38.74
CA ALA A 272 4.50 16.05 39.88
C ALA A 272 3.16 15.36 39.60
N SER A 273 2.94 14.29 40.36
CA SER A 273 1.69 13.55 40.49
C SER A 273 0.87 14.23 41.57
N GLU A 274 -0.29 14.79 41.24
CA GLU A 274 -1.37 15.00 42.22
C GLU A 274 -2.72 14.66 41.60
N THR A 275 -3.29 13.59 42.15
CA THR A 275 -4.70 13.24 42.17
C THR A 275 -5.46 14.29 42.97
N GLU A 276 -6.58 14.81 42.46
CA GLU A 276 -7.84 14.85 43.20
C GLU A 276 -9.01 15.33 42.34
N ALA A 277 -10.13 14.64 42.50
CA ALA A 277 -11.43 14.98 41.98
C ALA A 277 -12.07 16.08 42.86
N THR A 278 -12.85 16.99 42.26
CA THR A 278 -14.11 17.54 42.82
C THR A 278 -14.89 18.32 41.73
N THR A 279 -16.02 17.74 41.35
CA THR A 279 -17.37 18.32 41.20
C THR A 279 -17.59 19.81 40.86
N MET A 280 -18.27 20.01 39.71
CA MET A 280 -19.34 20.98 39.35
C MET A 280 -19.25 22.47 39.78
N VAL A 281 -19.19 23.35 38.77
CA VAL A 281 -20.01 24.58 38.75
C VAL A 281 -20.58 24.81 37.35
N VAL A 282 -21.91 24.82 37.28
CA VAL A 282 -22.73 25.29 36.17
C VAL A 282 -22.79 26.82 36.22
N THR A 283 -22.50 27.49 35.11
CA THR A 283 -22.97 28.88 34.90
C THR A 283 -23.59 29.00 33.52
N LYS A 284 -24.90 29.17 33.56
CA LYS A 284 -25.83 29.48 32.49
C LYS A 284 -25.81 31.01 32.29
N THR A 285 -25.51 31.47 31.08
CA THR A 285 -25.80 32.86 30.69
C THR A 285 -26.64 32.84 29.43
N LYS A 286 -27.88 33.30 29.59
CA LYS A 286 -28.84 33.60 28.53
C LYS A 286 -28.82 35.12 28.32
N ALA A 287 -28.69 35.56 27.08
CA ALA A 287 -29.18 36.86 26.62
C ALA A 287 -29.75 36.68 25.20
N SER A 288 -30.88 37.33 24.97
CA SER A 288 -31.79 37.29 23.81
C SER A 288 -31.67 38.63 23.07
N GLU A 289 -31.65 38.66 21.74
CA GLU A 289 -32.67 39.20 20.78
C GLU A 289 -31.82 39.83 19.63
N THR A 290 -32.16 39.93 18.33
CA THR A 290 -33.40 39.87 17.51
C THR A 290 -32.99 39.80 16.02
N ASP A 291 -33.88 39.22 15.18
CA ASP A 291 -34.14 39.41 13.72
C ASP A 291 -32.98 39.20 12.70
N ASP A 292 -33.12 38.47 11.58
CA ASP A 292 -34.15 38.52 10.54
C ASP A 292 -34.35 37.17 9.81
N ALA A 293 -35.55 37.03 9.23
CA ALA A 293 -36.04 35.90 8.45
C ALA A 293 -35.46 35.82 7.01
N VAL A 294 -35.47 34.61 6.42
CA VAL A 294 -36.07 34.29 5.10
C VAL A 294 -35.95 32.77 4.81
N SER A 295 -37.12 32.13 4.66
CA SER A 295 -37.54 31.11 3.65
C SER A 295 -36.57 29.98 3.24
N SER A 296 -36.91 28.70 3.09
CA SER A 296 -38.18 27.96 2.97
C SER A 296 -37.91 26.45 2.93
N THR A 297 -38.91 25.69 3.38
CA THR A 297 -39.31 24.32 2.96
C THR A 297 -38.35 23.15 3.20
N THR A 298 -38.58 22.48 4.32
CA THR A 298 -38.35 21.03 4.53
C THR A 298 -39.51 20.23 3.93
N ASP A 299 -39.20 19.26 3.07
CA ASP A 299 -40.05 18.09 2.86
C ASP A 299 -39.18 16.84 2.60
N ASN A 300 -39.11 16.01 3.64
CA ASN A 300 -39.27 14.56 3.59
C ASN A 300 -38.33 13.71 2.70
N LEU A 301 -37.15 13.33 3.21
CA LEU A 301 -36.48 12.07 2.83
C LEU A 301 -36.78 11.00 3.86
N GLY A 302 -37.87 10.28 3.65
CA GLY A 302 -38.27 9.11 4.42
C GLY A 302 -38.90 8.08 3.50
N ALA A 303 -38.08 7.37 2.71
CA ALA A 303 -38.41 6.08 2.10
C ALA A 303 -37.23 5.62 1.23
N VAL A 304 -36.42 4.66 1.70
CA VAL A 304 -36.06 3.40 1.00
C VAL A 304 -35.34 2.53 2.04
N VAL A 305 -36.08 1.87 2.93
CA VAL A 305 -35.59 0.67 3.66
C VAL A 305 -36.77 -0.27 3.82
N THR A 306 -37.11 -1.02 2.77
CA THR A 306 -37.88 -2.27 2.91
C THR A 306 -37.71 -3.13 1.66
N SER A 307 -36.87 -4.17 1.75
CA SER A 307 -37.18 -5.53 1.28
C SER A 307 -35.91 -6.37 1.35
N LEU A 308 -35.90 -7.38 2.23
CA LEU A 308 -35.30 -8.71 2.08
C LEU A 308 -35.12 -9.32 3.49
N VAL A 309 -36.24 -9.73 4.06
CA VAL A 309 -36.29 -10.77 5.09
C VAL A 309 -37.52 -11.59 4.77
N ASP A 310 -37.31 -12.65 3.98
CA ASP A 310 -38.07 -13.90 4.13
C ASP A 310 -37.42 -15.02 3.33
N ALA A 311 -37.43 -16.21 3.95
CA ALA A 311 -37.11 -17.54 3.44
C ALA A 311 -35.77 -18.16 3.88
N ALA A 312 -35.81 -18.84 5.04
CA ALA A 312 -35.63 -20.30 5.08
C ALA A 312 -35.71 -20.80 6.53
N SER A 313 -36.92 -21.21 6.95
CA SER A 313 -37.10 -22.24 7.97
C SER A 313 -37.43 -23.54 7.25
N SER A 314 -36.58 -24.56 7.38
CA SER A 314 -37.04 -25.94 7.31
C SER A 314 -36.10 -26.86 8.09
N VAL A 315 -36.75 -27.64 8.95
CA VAL A 315 -36.25 -28.56 9.97
C VAL A 315 -35.52 -29.76 9.37
N ALA A 316 -34.57 -30.31 10.13
CA ALA A 316 -33.79 -31.52 9.91
C ALA A 316 -34.63 -32.81 9.74
N PRO A 317 -33.97 -33.94 9.43
CA PRO A 317 -33.74 -34.89 10.52
C PRO A 317 -32.34 -35.53 10.56
N ALA A 318 -32.06 -36.11 11.73
CA ALA A 318 -30.82 -36.74 12.17
C ALA A 318 -30.69 -38.22 11.79
N ALA A 319 -29.45 -38.70 11.71
CA ALA A 319 -28.90 -40.03 12.11
C ALA A 319 -27.50 -40.19 11.47
N ALA A 320 -26.49 -40.88 11.98
CA ALA A 320 -26.13 -41.44 13.28
C ALA A 320 -24.62 -41.80 13.20
N GLU A 321 -24.04 -42.10 14.37
CA GLU A 321 -22.65 -42.33 14.77
C GLU A 321 -21.72 -43.22 13.91
N ALA A 322 -20.39 -42.99 13.97
CA ALA A 322 -19.44 -43.88 14.69
C ALA A 322 -17.95 -43.42 14.62
N SER A 323 -17.41 -43.13 15.81
CA SER A 323 -16.08 -43.44 16.38
C SER A 323 -14.87 -43.79 15.48
N SER A 324 -13.74 -43.08 15.65
CA SER A 324 -12.56 -43.62 16.39
C SER A 324 -11.36 -42.66 16.44
N THR A 325 -10.55 -42.90 17.47
CA THR A 325 -9.47 -42.15 18.11
C THR A 325 -8.14 -42.07 17.34
N SER A 326 -7.41 -40.95 17.47
CA SER A 326 -6.01 -40.94 17.95
C SER A 326 -5.51 -39.52 18.29
N THR A 327 -4.72 -39.46 19.34
CA THR A 327 -4.05 -38.34 20.00
C THR A 327 -3.07 -37.57 19.10
N ASP A 328 -2.98 -36.24 19.28
CA ASP A 328 -1.70 -35.58 19.59
C ASP A 328 -1.87 -34.13 20.07
N ASN A 329 -1.03 -33.79 21.05
CA ASN A 329 -0.92 -32.50 21.72
C ASN A 329 -0.51 -31.38 20.73
N ALA A 330 -1.32 -30.32 20.65
CA ALA A 330 -0.83 -28.98 20.31
C ALA A 330 -1.68 -27.94 21.04
N ALA A 331 -1.01 -27.08 21.80
CA ALA A 331 -1.63 -26.02 22.58
C ALA A 331 -2.35 -25.02 21.66
N ALA A 332 -3.66 -24.88 21.87
CA ALA A 332 -4.50 -23.88 21.23
C ALA A 332 -4.18 -22.47 21.76
N PRO A 333 -4.08 -21.43 20.91
CA PRO A 333 -4.27 -20.08 21.39
C PRO A 333 -5.78 -19.87 21.61
N THR A 334 -6.13 -19.44 22.81
CA THR A 334 -7.48 -19.10 23.24
C THR A 334 -8.10 -18.07 22.30
N GLY A 335 -9.12 -18.50 21.55
CA GLY A 335 -9.95 -17.61 20.75
C GLY A 335 -10.67 -16.59 21.65
N ALA A 336 -10.41 -15.31 21.42
CA ALA A 336 -11.29 -14.26 21.91
C ALA A 336 -12.61 -14.33 21.13
N PRO A 337 -13.77 -14.10 21.78
CA PRO A 337 -15.05 -14.23 21.12
C PRO A 337 -15.26 -13.09 20.12
N LEU A 338 -15.60 -13.45 18.88
CA LEU A 338 -16.16 -12.59 17.84
C LEU A 338 -17.54 -12.06 18.27
N ALA A 339 -17.56 -11.12 19.21
CA ALA A 339 -18.76 -10.42 19.63
C ALA A 339 -18.58 -8.94 19.32
N GLY A 340 -18.77 -8.56 18.05
CA GLY A 340 -18.74 -7.14 17.68
C GLY A 340 -18.58 -6.76 16.22
N ILE A 341 -18.92 -7.59 15.23
CA ILE A 341 -18.90 -7.18 13.82
C ILE A 341 -20.13 -7.75 13.10
N ILE A 342 -21.22 -6.97 13.06
CA ILE A 342 -22.31 -7.18 12.10
C ILE A 342 -22.33 -5.97 11.16
N MET A 343 -21.22 -5.72 10.47
CA MET A 343 -21.34 -5.44 9.05
C MET A 343 -21.20 -6.81 8.38
N GLY A 344 -22.17 -7.21 7.56
CA GLY A 344 -22.06 -8.46 6.83
C GLY A 344 -20.77 -8.45 6.01
N VAL A 345 -20.09 -9.60 5.93
CA VAL A 345 -18.84 -9.76 5.16
C VAL A 345 -18.95 -9.17 3.75
N ALA A 346 -20.13 -9.28 3.12
CA ALA A 346 -20.43 -8.65 1.84
C ALA A 346 -20.31 -7.11 1.81
N ALA A 347 -20.67 -6.41 2.89
CA ALA A 347 -20.53 -4.96 2.99
C ALA A 347 -19.07 -4.53 3.19
N LEU A 348 -18.26 -5.35 3.86
CA LEU A 348 -16.82 -5.12 4.02
C LEU A 348 -16.06 -5.40 2.71
N LEU A 349 -16.48 -6.42 1.96
CA LEU A 349 -15.95 -6.68 0.61
C LEU A 349 -16.36 -5.60 -0.40
N ALA A 350 -17.47 -4.89 -0.18
CA ALA A 350 -17.92 -3.83 -1.08
C ALA A 350 -17.19 -2.48 -0.90
N ILE A 351 -16.31 -2.37 0.11
CA ILE A 351 -15.54 -1.17 0.47
C ILE A 351 -14.13 -1.25 -0.14
#